data_AF-A0A962M4G9-F1
#
_entry.id   AF-A0A962M4G9-F1
#
_cell.length_a   1.000
_cell.length_b   1.000
_cell.length_c   1.000
_cell.angle_alpha   90.00
_cell.angle_beta   90.00
_cell.angle_gamma   90.00
#
_symmetry.space_group_name_H-M   'P 1'
#
loop_
_entity.id
_entity.type
_entity.pdbx_description
1 polymer ?
#
loop_
_entity_poly.entity_id
_entity_poly.type
_entity_poly.pdbx_seq_one_letter_code
_entity_poly.pdbx_strand_id
1 'polypeptide(L)'
;MPKTSFFPIPKITSVFLRLKPQKNTIILNKKFIQKNIKILFKNKRKRIKNTIPQLHLLNKYIATELRPEEIKITEYIRIFNLLHIIQFD
;
A
#
# COMPACT_ATOMS: atom_id res chain seq x y z
N MET A 1 -14.52 1.00 22.12
CA MET A 1 -15.88 0.67 22.62
C MET A 1 -15.76 -0.43 23.65
N PRO A 2 -16.40 -0.31 24.82
CA PRO A 2 -16.40 -1.35 25.83
C PRO A 2 -16.96 -2.66 25.26
N LYS A 3 -16.34 -3.81 25.60
CA LYS A 3 -16.83 -5.13 25.16
C LYS A 3 -18.21 -5.46 25.74
N THR A 4 -18.52 -4.89 26.90
CA THR A 4 -19.80 -5.02 27.61
C THR A 4 -20.96 -4.35 26.87
N SER A 5 -20.68 -3.50 25.87
CA SER A 5 -21.72 -2.91 25.01
C SER A 5 -22.28 -3.90 23.98
N PHE A 6 -21.79 -5.15 23.94
CA PHE A 6 -22.21 -6.18 22.99
C PHE A 6 -22.67 -7.44 23.72
N PHE A 7 -23.66 -8.13 23.16
CA PHE A 7 -24.09 -9.46 23.60
C PHE A 7 -24.24 -10.38 22.38
N PRO A 8 -23.50 -11.51 22.30
CA PRO A 8 -22.48 -11.98 23.25
C PRO A 8 -21.21 -11.10 23.27
N ILE A 9 -20.43 -11.20 24.34
CA ILE A 9 -19.20 -10.41 24.53
C ILE A 9 -18.14 -10.84 23.50
N PRO A 10 -17.60 -9.93 22.66
CA PRO A 10 -16.61 -10.26 21.65
C PRO A 10 -15.23 -10.51 22.28
N LYS A 11 -14.46 -11.45 21.70
CA LYS A 11 -13.05 -11.70 22.10
C LYS A 11 -12.11 -10.55 21.69
N ILE A 12 -12.47 -9.81 20.64
CA ILE A 12 -11.68 -8.72 20.06
C ILE A 12 -12.12 -7.33 20.57
N THR A 13 -11.25 -6.34 20.38
CA THR A 13 -11.54 -4.94 20.69
C THR A 13 -12.26 -4.26 19.53
N SER A 14 -13.35 -3.55 19.82
CA SER A 14 -14.12 -2.79 18.82
C SER A 14 -13.73 -1.31 18.82
N VAL A 15 -13.59 -0.75 17.62
CA VAL A 15 -13.30 0.67 17.40
C VAL A 15 -14.27 1.27 16.37
N PHE A 16 -14.61 2.55 16.52
CA PHE A 16 -15.33 3.30 15.49
C PHE A 16 -14.32 4.09 14.65
N LEU A 17 -14.37 3.92 13.33
CA LEU A 17 -13.53 4.67 12.38
C LEU A 17 -14.44 5.52 11.50
N ARG A 18 -14.08 6.80 11.33
CA ARG A 18 -14.70 7.67 10.35
C ARG A 18 -13.70 7.91 9.23
N LEU A 19 -14.03 7.46 8.03
CA LEU A 19 -13.24 7.74 6.82
C LEU A 19 -13.85 8.94 6.10
N LYS A 20 -13.02 9.93 5.74
CA LYS A 20 -13.42 11.06 4.90
C LYS A 20 -12.70 10.93 3.55
N PRO A 21 -13.39 11.07 2.41
CA PRO A 21 -12.74 11.05 1.11
C PRO A 21 -11.63 12.11 1.03
N GLN A 22 -10.43 11.67 0.68
CA GLN A 22 -9.32 12.58 0.40
C GLN A 22 -9.48 13.15 -1.01
N LYS A 23 -9.35 14.48 -1.13
CA LYS A 23 -9.33 15.18 -2.42
C LYS A 23 -7.88 15.23 -2.94
N ASN A 24 -7.72 15.34 -4.26
CA ASN A 24 -6.45 15.62 -4.95
C ASN A 24 -5.40 14.49 -4.94
N THR A 25 -5.82 13.23 -4.90
CA THR A 25 -4.91 12.08 -5.09
C THR A 25 -5.02 11.55 -6.52
N ILE A 26 -3.94 11.64 -7.29
CA ILE A 26 -3.90 11.14 -8.67
C ILE A 26 -3.49 9.67 -8.68
N ILE A 27 -4.43 8.79 -9.03
CA ILE A 27 -4.23 7.35 -9.16
C ILE A 27 -4.52 7.02 -10.62
N LEU A 28 -3.48 6.74 -11.42
CA LEU A 28 -3.66 6.46 -12.86
C LEU A 28 -4.46 5.17 -13.08
N ASN A 29 -4.14 4.12 -12.33
CA ASN A 29 -4.80 2.83 -12.45
C ASN A 29 -4.97 2.14 -11.08
N LYS A 30 -6.18 2.25 -10.53
CA LYS A 30 -6.52 1.70 -9.21
C LYS A 30 -6.35 0.17 -9.15
N LYS A 31 -6.73 -0.56 -10.21
CA LYS A 31 -6.61 -2.03 -10.24
C LYS A 31 -5.15 -2.47 -10.25
N PHE A 32 -4.33 -1.79 -11.06
CA PHE A 32 -2.89 -2.02 -11.10
C PHE A 32 -2.23 -1.77 -9.74
N ILE A 33 -2.51 -0.62 -9.12
CA ILE A 33 -1.99 -0.29 -7.79
C ILE A 33 -2.42 -1.32 -6.75
N GLN A 34 -3.72 -1.67 -6.72
CA GLN A 34 -4.24 -2.65 -5.76
C GLN A 34 -3.58 -4.03 -5.93
N LYS A 35 -3.37 -4.49 -7.17
CA LYS A 35 -2.68 -5.75 -7.47
C LYS A 35 -1.24 -5.73 -6.94
N ASN A 36 -0.48 -4.67 -7.26
CA ASN A 36 0.91 -4.57 -6.86
C ASN A 36 1.08 -4.40 -5.35
N ILE A 37 0.23 -3.62 -4.69
CA ILE A 37 0.22 -3.51 -3.21
C ILE A 37 0.00 -4.89 -2.57
N LYS A 38 -0.97 -5.69 -3.07
CA LYS A 38 -1.19 -7.05 -2.55
C LYS A 38 0.04 -7.94 -2.69
N ILE A 39 0.70 -7.91 -3.85
CA ILE A 39 1.92 -8.69 -4.10
C ILE A 39 3.03 -8.26 -3.12
N LEU A 40 3.21 -6.95 -2.96
CA LEU A 40 4.25 -6.36 -2.14
C LEU A 40 4.07 -6.68 -0.64
N PHE A 41 2.84 -6.61 -0.13
CA PHE A 41 2.54 -6.94 1.27
C PHE A 41 2.43 -8.46 1.56
N LYS A 42 2.33 -9.33 0.54
CA LYS A 42 2.42 -10.80 0.72
C LYS A 42 3.76 -11.20 1.36
N ASN A 43 4.84 -10.49 1.01
CA ASN A 43 6.18 -10.71 1.53
C ASN A 43 6.68 -9.52 2.35
N LYS A 44 5.85 -8.99 3.27
CA LYS A 44 6.12 -7.72 3.98
C LYS A 44 7.48 -7.58 4.68
N ARG A 45 8.15 -8.69 5.02
CA ARG A 45 9.49 -8.67 5.65
C ARG A 45 10.64 -8.55 4.65
N LYS A 46 10.38 -8.79 3.36
CA LYS A 46 11.37 -8.64 2.28
C LYS A 46 11.44 -7.19 1.83
N ARG A 47 12.62 -6.76 1.37
CA ARG A 47 12.81 -5.46 0.72
C ARG A 47 11.98 -5.37 -0.56
N ILE A 48 11.51 -4.19 -0.92
CA ILE A 48 10.60 -4.01 -2.06
C ILE A 48 11.22 -4.43 -3.39
N LYS A 49 12.54 -4.20 -3.60
CA LYS A 49 13.28 -4.65 -4.79
C LYS A 49 13.18 -6.16 -5.04
N ASN A 50 13.06 -6.94 -3.98
CA ASN A 50 12.99 -8.40 -4.05
C ASN A 50 11.57 -8.92 -4.35
N THR A 51 10.58 -8.03 -4.33
CA THR A 51 9.17 -8.40 -4.50
C THR A 51 8.60 -7.89 -5.82
N ILE A 52 9.05 -6.72 -6.29
CA ILE A 52 8.69 -6.19 -7.62
C ILE A 52 9.99 -6.02 -8.41
N PRO A 53 10.30 -6.94 -9.34
CA PRO A 53 11.55 -6.91 -10.08
C PRO A 53 11.77 -5.60 -10.81
N GLN A 54 10.73 -5.01 -11.40
CA GLN A 54 10.80 -3.78 -12.20
C GLN A 54 11.17 -2.53 -11.38
N LEU A 55 11.19 -2.60 -10.04
CA LEU A 55 11.59 -1.47 -9.19
C LEU A 55 13.04 -1.03 -9.40
N HIS A 56 13.92 -1.90 -9.92
CA HIS A 56 15.30 -1.51 -10.23
C HIS A 56 15.38 -0.34 -11.22
N LEU A 57 14.40 -0.22 -12.12
CA LEU A 57 14.27 0.90 -13.07
C LEU A 57 14.02 2.24 -12.37
N LEU A 58 13.57 2.21 -11.12
CA LEU A 58 13.20 3.37 -10.32
C LEU A 58 14.14 3.61 -9.13
N ASN A 59 15.31 2.96 -9.08
CA ASN A 59 16.29 3.09 -8.00
C ASN A 59 16.75 4.55 -7.76
N LYS A 60 16.74 5.40 -8.79
CA LYS A 60 17.06 6.83 -8.66
C LYS A 60 15.95 7.65 -7.97
N TYR A 61 14.73 7.11 -7.94
CA TYR A 61 13.55 7.82 -7.44
C TYR A 61 13.03 7.25 -6.11
N ILE A 62 13.46 6.05 -5.71
CA ILE A 62 12.91 5.29 -4.58
C ILE A 62 14.05 4.60 -3.83
N ALA A 63 14.00 4.63 -2.50
CA ALA A 63 14.82 3.75 -1.66
C ALA A 63 14.30 2.31 -1.73
N THR A 64 14.81 1.52 -2.69
CA THR A 64 14.32 0.16 -2.96
C THR A 64 14.76 -0.89 -1.93
N GLU A 65 15.60 -0.48 -0.98
CA GLU A 65 16.03 -1.29 0.16
C GLU A 65 15.03 -1.31 1.32
N LEU A 66 14.02 -0.43 1.30
CA LEU A 66 12.99 -0.37 2.33
C LEU A 66 12.05 -1.58 2.27
N ARG A 67 11.45 -1.91 3.42
CA ARG A 67 10.34 -2.85 3.53
C ARG A 67 9.02 -2.17 3.16
N PRO A 68 8.00 -2.93 2.72
CA PRO A 68 6.67 -2.43 2.45
C PRO A 68 6.05 -1.51 3.52
N GLU A 69 6.18 -1.87 4.78
CA GLU A 69 5.58 -1.11 5.89
C GLU A 69 6.31 0.20 6.23
N GLU A 70 7.52 0.40 5.68
CA GLU A 70 8.35 1.60 5.91
C GLU A 70 8.07 2.71 4.88
N ILE A 71 7.28 2.43 3.85
CA ILE A 71 7.02 3.32 2.72
C ILE A 71 5.72 4.09 2.91
N LYS A 72 5.73 5.38 2.63
CA LYS A 72 4.53 6.23 2.75
C LYS A 72 3.54 5.95 1.61
N ILE A 73 2.25 6.12 1.88
CA ILE A 73 1.18 5.95 0.88
C ILE A 73 1.40 6.83 -0.38
N THR A 74 1.89 8.05 -0.18
CA THR A 74 2.19 9.00 -1.26
C THR A 74 3.31 8.52 -2.16
N GLU A 75 4.30 7.83 -1.58
CA GLU A 75 5.38 7.21 -2.34
C GLU A 75 4.82 6.06 -3.17
N TYR A 76 4.01 5.17 -2.59
CA TYR A 76 3.38 4.08 -3.35
C TYR A 76 2.63 4.57 -4.59
N ILE A 77 1.82 5.62 -4.44
CA ILE A 77 1.08 6.20 -5.56
C ILE A 77 2.04 6.67 -6.66
N ARG A 78 3.11 7.40 -6.29
CA ARG A 78 4.12 7.85 -7.25
C ARG A 78 4.82 6.68 -7.94
N ILE A 79 5.25 5.68 -7.18
CA ILE A 79 5.95 4.49 -7.69
C ILE A 79 5.11 3.77 -8.73
N PHE A 80 3.86 3.47 -8.38
CA PHE A 80 3.00 2.68 -9.26
C PHE A 80 2.45 3.47 -10.43
N ASN A 81 2.28 4.79 -10.31
CA ASN A 81 2.00 5.62 -11.47
C ASN A 81 3.17 5.59 -12.46
N LEU A 82 4.42 5.70 -11.98
CA LEU A 82 5.61 5.59 -12.83
C LEU A 82 5.76 4.19 -13.46
N LEU A 83 5.58 3.12 -12.69
CA LEU A 83 5.62 1.76 -13.22
C LEU A 83 4.52 1.51 -14.25
N HIS A 84 3.34 2.10 -14.06
CA HIS A 84 2.26 2.01 -15.04
C HIS A 84 2.62 2.72 -16.34
N ILE A 85 3.27 3.89 -16.30
CA ILE A 85 3.72 4.56 -17.52
C ILE A 85 4.75 3.67 -18.25
N ILE A 86 5.77 3.20 -17.55
CA ILE A 86 6.87 2.38 -18.13
C ILE A 86 6.39 1.03 -18.72
N GLN A 87 5.34 0.43 -18.17
CA GLN A 87 4.84 -0.88 -18.66
C GLN A 87 3.90 -0.77 -19.87
N PHE A 88 3.39 0.43 -20.16
CA PHE A 88 2.38 0.66 -21.20
C PHE A 88 2.83 1.71 -22.23
N ASP A 89 4.09 2.13 -22.19
CA ASP A 89 4.85 2.77 -23.28
C ASP A 89 5.61 1.69 -24.09
#